data_AF-A0AAU5A3X1-F1
#
_entry.id   AF-A0AAU5A3X1-F1
#
_cell.length_a   1.000
_cell.length_b   1.000
_cell.length_c   1.000
_cell.angle_alpha   90.00
_cell.angle_beta   90.00
_cell.angle_gamma   90.00
#
_symmetry.space_group_name_H-M   'P 1'
#
loop_
_entity.id
_entity.type
_entity.pdbx_description
1 polymer ?
#
loop_
_entity_poly.entity_id
_entity_poly.type
_entity_poly.pdbx_seq_one_letter_code
_entity_poly.pdbx_strand_id
1 'polypeptide(L)'
;MRLRVRPNVEIDPLYLHAYLSLRYAREWMSDRAAATAAPSLSSAALGHLPVRCPPLGQQRRSVDLLGELGRRADAYASYASALDRLRAELAEHLLHGSVEPM
;
A
#
# COMPACT_ATOMS: atom_id res chain seq x y z
N MET A 1 0.73 -8.36 11.19
CA MET A 1 1.91 -7.96 11.99
C MET A 1 1.46 -6.87 12.98
N ARG A 2 1.50 -7.13 14.30
CA ARG A 2 1.18 -6.12 15.33
C ARG A 2 2.48 -5.43 15.74
N LEU A 3 2.64 -4.17 15.34
CA LEU A 3 3.81 -3.37 15.65
C LEU A 3 3.50 -2.43 16.82
N ARG A 4 4.23 -2.56 17.95
CA ARG A 4 4.12 -1.65 19.10
C ARG A 4 5.42 -0.85 19.20
N VAL A 5 5.43 0.33 18.58
CA VAL A 5 6.53 1.30 18.67
C VAL A 5 6.11 2.41 19.62
N ARG A 6 6.99 2.79 20.54
CA ARG A 6 6.83 3.97 21.40
C ARG A 6 7.79 5.03 20.88
N PRO A 7 7.37 5.89 19.94
CA PRO A 7 8.26 6.91 19.42
C PRO A 7 8.56 7.94 20.51
N ASN A 8 9.81 8.38 20.60
CA ASN A 8 10.24 9.46 21.51
C ASN A 8 9.95 10.86 20.92
N VAL A 9 9.27 10.91 19.78
CA VAL A 9 8.89 12.11 19.04
C VAL A 9 7.46 11.92 18.54
N GLU A 10 6.74 13.01 18.32
CA GLU A 10 5.38 12.94 17.81
C GLU A 10 5.37 12.48 16.34
N ILE A 11 4.87 11.27 16.10
CA ILE A 11 4.78 10.66 14.77
C ILE A 11 3.33 10.28 14.50
N ASP A 12 2.82 10.71 13.35
CA ASP A 12 1.53 10.30 12.83
C ASP A 12 1.54 8.80 12.49
N PRO A 13 0.60 7.99 13.00
CA PRO A 13 0.59 6.54 12.76
C PRO A 13 0.51 6.14 11.29
N LEU A 14 -0.23 6.90 10.47
CA LEU A 14 -0.34 6.64 9.03
C LEU A 14 0.97 7.00 8.33
N TYR A 15 1.67 8.03 8.81
CA TYR A 15 2.97 8.42 8.26
C TYR A 15 4.00 7.32 8.52
N LEU A 16 4.04 6.80 9.75
CA LEU A 16 4.90 5.67 10.09
C LEU A 16 4.57 4.44 9.25
N HIS A 17 3.28 4.14 9.06
CA HIS A 17 2.86 3.03 8.21
C HIS A 17 3.35 3.20 6.77
N ALA A 18 3.10 4.36 6.15
CA ALA A 18 3.57 4.67 4.80
C ALA A 18 5.11 4.62 4.70
N TYR A 19 5.82 5.09 5.73
CA TYR A 19 7.28 5.03 5.79
C TYR A 19 7.80 3.59 5.80
N LEU A 20 7.18 2.70 6.59
CA LEU A 20 7.53 1.29 6.66
C LEU A 20 7.24 0.54 5.35
N SER A 21 6.34 1.06 4.52
CA SER A 21 6.07 0.54 3.17
C SER A 21 7.10 0.98 2.12
N LEU A 22 7.96 1.96 2.41
CA LEU A 22 9.00 2.39 1.49
C LEU A 22 9.97 1.25 1.18
N ARG A 23 10.44 1.19 -0.06
CA ARG A 23 11.40 0.18 -0.53
C ARG A 23 12.63 0.09 0.39
N TYR A 24 13.24 1.23 0.70
CA TYR A 24 14.38 1.31 1.62
C TYR A 24 14.08 0.67 2.99
N ALA A 25 12.93 0.97 3.59
CA ALA A 25 12.57 0.42 4.89
C ALA A 25 12.34 -1.09 4.80
N ARG A 26 11.68 -1.56 3.73
CA ARG A 26 11.46 -2.99 3.47
C ARG A 26 12.76 -3.75 3.24
N GLU A 27 13.67 -3.22 2.45
CA GLU A 27 15.01 -3.80 2.20
C GLU A 27 15.80 -3.86 3.51
N TRP A 28 15.86 -2.76 4.26
CA TRP A 28 16.54 -2.70 5.55
C TRP A 28 16.00 -3.74 6.55
N MET A 29 14.68 -3.92 6.59
CA MET A 29 14.02 -4.92 7.44
C MET A 29 14.31 -6.35 6.96
N SER A 30 14.30 -6.58 5.64
CA SER A 30 14.58 -7.87 5.01
C SER A 30 16.02 -8.33 5.28
N ASP A 31 16.99 -7.44 5.08
CA ASP A 31 18.42 -7.74 5.29
C ASP A 31 18.70 -8.16 6.74
N ARG A 32 18.02 -7.52 7.71
CA ARG A 32 18.16 -7.82 9.13
C ARG A 32 17.41 -9.06 9.57
N ALA A 33 16.25 -9.35 8.96
CA ALA A 33 15.54 -10.59 9.21
C ALA A 33 16.34 -11.80 8.68
N ALA A 34 16.96 -11.67 7.50
CA ALA A 34 17.76 -12.73 6.88
C ALA A 34 19.02 -13.10 7.68
N ALA A 35 19.56 -12.17 8.48
CA ALA A 35 20.72 -12.41 9.34
C ALA A 35 20.42 -13.29 10.58
N THR A 36 19.20 -13.78 10.74
CA THR A 36 18.76 -14.58 11.88
C THR A 36 18.39 -16.00 11.47
N ALA A 37 18.67 -17.00 12.32
CA ALA A 37 18.38 -18.41 12.04
C ALA A 37 16.88 -18.72 11.86
N ALA A 38 16.01 -17.81 12.29
CA ALA A 38 14.58 -17.81 12.01
C ALA A 38 14.19 -16.39 11.55
N PRO A 39 13.81 -16.18 10.27
CA PRO A 39 13.67 -14.85 9.67
C PRO A 39 12.60 -14.04 10.39
N SER A 40 13.04 -13.30 11.40
CA SER A 40 12.19 -12.56 12.31
C SER A 40 12.93 -11.32 12.74
N LEU A 41 12.24 -10.19 12.69
CA LEU A 41 12.79 -8.90 13.10
C LEU A 41 12.33 -8.61 14.52
N SER A 42 13.27 -8.53 15.46
CA SER A 42 12.95 -8.17 16.85
C SER A 42 12.50 -6.70 16.93
N SER A 43 11.66 -6.38 17.92
CA SER A 43 11.24 -4.98 18.16
C SER A 43 12.43 -4.07 18.49
N ALA A 44 13.46 -4.62 19.15
CA ALA A 44 14.70 -3.90 19.42
C ALA A 44 15.45 -3.58 18.13
N ALA A 45 15.60 -4.55 17.22
CA ALA A 45 16.22 -4.31 15.92
C ALA A 45 15.43 -3.26 15.14
N LEU A 46 14.11 -3.40 15.01
CA LEU A 46 13.26 -2.45 14.30
C LEU A 46 13.32 -1.03 14.85
N GLY A 47 13.54 -0.85 16.16
CA GLY A 47 13.76 0.46 16.77
C GLY A 47 15.00 1.22 16.26
N HIS A 48 15.93 0.54 15.59
CA HIS A 48 17.12 1.14 14.97
C HIS A 48 16.89 1.57 13.52
N LEU A 49 15.70 1.37 12.95
CA LEU A 49 15.38 1.85 11.61
C LEU A 49 15.48 3.39 11.60
N PRO A 50 16.35 3.98 10.78
CA PRO A 50 16.41 5.43 10.64
C PRO A 50 15.12 5.93 9.99
N VAL A 51 14.31 6.67 10.74
CA VAL A 51 13.08 7.29 10.23
C VAL A 51 13.27 8.80 10.17
N ARG A 52 13.02 9.40 8.99
CA ARG A 52 12.94 10.86 8.88
C ARG A 52 11.63 11.32 9.49
N CYS A 53 11.69 12.22 10.47
CA CYS A 53 10.52 12.72 11.17
C CYS A 53 10.35 14.24 10.93
N PRO A 54 9.67 14.66 9.86
CA PRO A 54 9.34 16.08 9.65
C PRO A 54 8.29 16.55 10.67
N PRO A 55 8.01 17.87 10.76
CA PRO A 55 6.94 18.38 11.64
C PRO A 55 5.59 17.72 11.38
N LEU A 56 4.76 17.55 12.41
CA LEU A 56 3.50 16.80 12.33
C LEU A 56 2.57 17.27 11.20
N GLY A 57 2.49 18.58 10.95
CA GLY A 57 1.71 19.12 9.84
C GLY A 57 2.20 18.68 8.46
N GLN A 58 3.51 18.45 8.28
CA GLN A 58 4.06 17.87 7.05
C GLN A 58 3.76 16.37 6.96
N GLN A 59 3.86 15.64 8.07
CA GLN A 59 3.53 14.20 8.11
C GLN A 59 2.08 13.97 7.66
N ARG A 60 1.13 14.73 8.23
CA ARG A 60 -0.30 14.69 7.87
C ARG A 60 -0.53 15.00 6.40
N ARG A 61 0.06 16.08 5.88
CA ARG A 61 -0.04 16.42 4.45
C ARG A 61 0.48 15.31 3.55
N SER A 62 1.59 14.66 3.90
CA SER A 62 2.10 13.54 3.12
C SER A 62 1.11 12.37 3.06
N VAL A 63 0.52 11.98 4.18
CA VAL A 63 -0.44 10.86 4.20
C VAL A 63 -1.76 11.20 3.55
N ASP A 64 -2.23 12.44 3.65
CA ASP A 64 -3.45 12.89 2.98
C ASP A 64 -3.29 12.80 1.45
N LEU A 65 -2.15 13.23 0.92
CA LEU A 65 -1.82 13.14 -0.51
C LEU A 65 -1.70 11.68 -0.97
N LEU A 66 -1.02 10.83 -0.19
CA LEU A 66 -0.90 9.40 -0.51
C LEU A 66 -2.27 8.71 -0.48
N GLY A 67 -3.11 9.04 0.49
CA GLY A 67 -4.47 8.51 0.61
C GLY A 67 -5.37 8.92 -0.55
N GLU A 68 -5.27 10.18 -1.00
CA GLU A 68 -6.00 10.66 -2.18
C GLU A 68 -5.56 9.94 -3.47
N LEU A 69 -4.25 9.75 -3.65
CA LEU A 69 -3.74 8.99 -4.79
C LEU A 69 -4.18 7.53 -4.74
N GLY A 70 -4.18 6.90 -3.57
CA GLY A 70 -4.68 5.55 -3.37
C GLY A 70 -6.14 5.40 -3.77
N ARG A 71 -7.02 6.28 -3.26
CA ARG A 71 -8.46 6.27 -3.62
C ARG A 71 -8.69 6.41 -5.12
N ARG A 72 -7.91 7.27 -5.80
CA ARG A 72 -8.02 7.42 -7.26
C ARG A 72 -7.56 6.17 -7.99
N ALA A 73 -6.46 5.55 -7.56
CA ALA A 73 -5.99 4.30 -8.14
C ALA A 73 -7.03 3.18 -8.00
N ASP A 74 -7.64 3.04 -6.81
CA ASP A 74 -8.69 2.05 -6.54
C ASP A 74 -9.93 2.27 -7.40
N ALA A 75 -10.34 3.54 -7.60
CA ALA A 75 -11.44 3.90 -8.48
C ALA A 75 -11.15 3.51 -9.94
N TYR A 76 -9.95 3.80 -10.45
CA TYR A 76 -9.56 3.42 -11.81
C TYR A 76 -9.47 1.90 -11.99
N ALA A 77 -8.94 1.18 -11.00
CA ALA A 77 -8.90 -0.27 -11.04
C ALA A 77 -10.32 -0.87 -11.08
N SER A 78 -11.24 -0.34 -10.26
CA SER A 78 -12.64 -0.77 -10.25
C SER A 78 -13.34 -0.50 -11.60
N TYR A 79 -13.06 0.66 -12.20
CA TYR A 79 -13.59 1.02 -13.51
C TYR A 79 -13.06 0.09 -14.62
N ALA A 80 -11.76 -0.20 -14.62
CA ALA A 80 -11.16 -1.14 -15.56
C ALA A 80 -11.78 -2.55 -15.43
N SER A 81 -11.95 -3.06 -14.20
CA SER A 81 -12.61 -4.35 -13.96
C SER A 81 -14.07 -4.37 -14.42
N ALA A 82 -14.80 -3.26 -14.27
CA ALA A 82 -16.18 -3.15 -14.76
C ALA A 82 -16.25 -3.20 -16.30
N LEU A 83 -15.31 -2.53 -16.98
CA LEU A 83 -15.20 -2.58 -18.44
C LEU A 83 -14.84 -3.97 -18.94
N ASP A 84 -13.90 -4.66 -18.28
CA ASP A 84 -13.54 -6.03 -18.66
C ASP A 84 -14.72 -7.00 -18.55
N ARG A 85 -15.54 -6.84 -17.51
CA ARG A 85 -16.76 -7.63 -17.34
C ARG A 85 -17.79 -7.33 -18.42
N LEU A 86 -18.06 -6.05 -18.71
CA LEU A 86 -18.97 -5.67 -19.78
C LEU A 86 -18.50 -6.20 -21.15
N ARG A 87 -17.19 -6.12 -21.42
CA ARG A 87 -16.60 -6.66 -22.65
C ARG A 87 -16.84 -8.16 -22.77
N ALA A 88 -16.67 -8.92 -21.69
CA ALA A 88 -16.91 -10.36 -21.68
C ALA A 88 -18.39 -10.68 -21.93
N GLU A 89 -19.30 -10.00 -21.22
CA GLU A 89 -20.75 -10.16 -21.40
C GLU A 89 -21.18 -9.85 -22.86
N LEU A 90 -20.69 -8.75 -23.44
CA LEU A 90 -20.98 -8.39 -24.84
C LEU A 90 -20.41 -9.40 -25.84
N ALA A 91 -19.18 -9.87 -25.61
CA ALA A 91 -18.56 -10.88 -26.46
C ALA A 91 -19.38 -12.18 -26.46
N GLU A 92 -19.89 -12.61 -25.31
CA GLU A 92 -20.78 -13.77 -25.23
C GLU A 92 -22.05 -13.54 -26.04
N HIS A 93 -22.74 -12.40 -25.88
CA HIS A 93 -23.99 -12.13 -26.62
C HIS A 93 -23.77 -12.06 -28.14
N LEU A 94 -22.69 -11.41 -28.59
CA LEU A 94 -22.37 -11.25 -30.00
C LEU A 94 -21.95 -12.58 -30.64
N LEU A 95 -21.15 -13.39 -29.95
CA LEU A 95 -20.60 -14.64 -30.51
C LEU A 95 -21.56 -15.83 -30.40
N HIS A 96 -22.53 -15.79 -29.49
CA HIS A 96 -23.59 -16.81 -29.39
C HIS A 96 -24.85 -16.46 -30.20
N GLY A 97 -24.77 -15.43 -31.06
CA GLY A 97 -25.81 -15.12 -32.06
C GLY A 97 -27.08 -14.47 -31.51
N SER A 98 -27.04 -13.86 -30.32
CA SER A 98 -28.23 -13.24 -29.70
C SER A 98 -28.48 -11.79 -30.13
N VAL A 99 -27.86 -11.32 -31.21
CA VAL A 99 -28.13 -10.00 -31.78
C VAL A 99 -28.60 -10.19 -33.21
N GLU A 100 -29.92 -10.37 -33.38
CA GLU A 100 -30.54 -9.99 -34.64
C GLU A 100 -30.41 -8.46 -34.76
N PRO A 101 -29.91 -7.94 -35.90
CA PRO A 101 -29.77 -6.51 -36.10
C PRO A 101 -31.16 -5.88 -36.16
N MET A 102 -31.40 -4.88 -35.30
CA MET A 102 -32.43 -3.86 -35.54
C MET A 102 -31.88 -2.78 -36.47
#